data_AF-A0A7K6X1U7-F1
#
_entry.id   AF-A0A7K6X1U7-F1
#
_cell.length_a   1.000
_cell.length_b   1.000
_cell.length_c   1.000
_cell.angle_alpha   90.00
_cell.angle_beta   90.00
_cell.angle_gamma   90.00
#
_symmetry.space_group_name_H-M   'P 1'
#
loop_
_entity.id
_entity.type
_entity.pdbx_description
1 polymer ?
#
loop_
_entity_poly.entity_id
_entity_poly.type
_entity_poly.pdbx_seq_one_letter_code
_entity_poly.pdbx_strand_id
1 'polypeptide(L)' 'PGPGVAVPLSRLLPHPAYAGEATSGDIALAELAWPVAFSDAVLPVCLPGPG' A
#
# COMPACT_ATOMS: atom_id res chain seq x y z
N PRO A 1 11.05 -7.83 17.81
CA PRO A 1 10.85 -6.75 16.82
C PRO A 1 12.18 -6.42 16.12
N GLY A 2 12.36 -6.85 14.86
CA GLY A 2 13.54 -6.47 14.07
C GLY A 2 13.50 -4.97 13.71
N PRO A 3 14.61 -4.39 13.22
CA PRO A 3 14.63 -3.01 12.77
C PRO A 3 13.75 -2.87 11.52
N GLY A 4 12.53 -2.37 11.69
CA GLY A 4 11.63 -2.00 10.60
C GLY A 4 11.94 -0.59 10.08
N VAL A 5 11.53 -0.31 8.84
CA VAL A 5 11.58 1.04 8.27
C VAL A 5 10.22 1.71 8.48
N ALA A 6 10.20 2.91 9.04
CA ALA A 6 9.00 3.73 9.19
C ALA A 6 9.07 4.92 8.23
N VAL A 7 8.05 5.08 7.40
CA VAL A 7 7.91 6.19 6.43
C VAL A 7 6.51 6.79 6.57
N PRO A 8 6.35 8.11 6.71
CA PRO A 8 5.05 8.76 6.68
C PRO A 8 4.35 8.57 5.34
N LEU A 9 3.02 8.62 5.34
CA LEU A 9 2.24 8.66 4.11
C LEU A 9 2.18 10.08 3.57
N SER A 10 2.41 10.26 2.26
CA SER A 10 2.08 11.51 1.56
C SER A 10 0.59 11.55 1.23
N ARG A 11 0.02 10.40 0.86
CA ARG A 11 -1.37 10.31 0.39
C ARG A 11 -2.00 8.96 0.70
N LEU A 12 -3.30 9.01 0.99
CA LEU A 12 -4.16 7.84 1.05
C LEU A 12 -5.22 7.93 -0.07
N LEU A 13 -5.36 6.86 -0.84
CA LEU A 13 -6.25 6.77 -2.00
C LEU A 13 -7.20 5.57 -1.83
N PRO A 14 -8.36 5.75 -1.18
CA PRO A 14 -9.35 4.69 -1.08
C PRO A 14 -9.98 4.39 -2.45
N HIS A 15 -10.40 3.15 -2.66
CA HIS A 15 -11.17 2.79 -3.85
C HIS A 15 -12.48 3.60 -3.90
N PRO A 16 -12.87 4.15 -5.07
CA PRO A 16 -14.04 5.05 -5.16
C PRO A 16 -15.39 4.38 -4.83
N ALA A 17 -15.47 3.05 -4.91
CA ALA A 17 -16.67 2.30 -4.52
C ALA A 17 -16.75 1.98 -3.01
N TYR A 18 -15.68 2.26 -2.25
CA TYR A 18 -15.69 2.04 -0.81
C TYR A 18 -16.61 3.07 -0.14
N ALA A 19 -17.65 2.58 0.54
CA ALA A 19 -18.62 3.40 1.26
C ALA A 19 -18.80 2.92 2.72
N GLY A 20 -17.85 2.13 3.24
CA GLY A 20 -17.84 1.61 4.61
C GLY A 20 -17.95 0.08 4.69
N GLU A 21 -18.19 -0.40 5.91
CA GLU A 21 -18.34 -1.83 6.22
C GLU A 21 -19.32 -2.53 5.28
N ALA A 22 -18.96 -3.74 4.85
CA ALA A 22 -19.75 -4.58 3.94
C ALA A 22 -20.04 -3.99 2.54
N THR A 23 -19.31 -2.95 2.11
CA THR A 23 -19.38 -2.41 0.74
C THR A 23 -18.28 -3.00 -0.15
N SER A 24 -18.39 -2.81 -1.46
CA SER A 24 -17.35 -3.26 -2.41
C SER A 24 -16.14 -2.34 -2.42
N GLY A 25 -14.98 -2.85 -2.85
CA GLY A 25 -13.77 -2.06 -2.97
C GLY A 25 -13.06 -1.81 -1.65
N ASP A 26 -13.04 -2.79 -0.74
CA ASP A 26 -12.23 -2.75 0.48
C ASP A 26 -10.73 -2.84 0.15
N ILE A 27 -10.20 -1.75 -0.41
CA ILE A 27 -8.80 -1.58 -0.81
C ILE A 27 -8.45 -0.08 -0.89
N ALA A 28 -7.20 0.25 -0.58
CA ALA A 28 -6.65 1.60 -0.76
C ALA A 28 -5.17 1.54 -1.16
N LEU A 29 -4.69 2.56 -1.86
CA LEU A 29 -3.25 2.79 -2.06
C LEU A 29 -2.75 3.77 -1.00
N ALA A 30 -1.65 3.40 -0.34
CA ALA A 30 -0.92 4.26 0.59
C ALA A 30 0.38 4.71 -0.06
N GLU A 31 0.44 5.96 -0.49
CA GLU A 31 1.64 6.54 -1.10
C GLU A 31 2.60 7.00 0.00
N LEU A 32 3.84 6.53 -0.05
CA LEU A 32 4.88 6.92 0.90
C LEU A 32 5.37 8.34 0.59
N ALA A 33 5.71 9.10 1.63
CA ALA A 33 6.27 10.45 1.49
C ALA A 33 7.62 10.48 0.75
N TRP A 34 8.35 9.36 0.78
CA TRP A 34 9.54 9.13 -0.03
C TRP A 34 9.69 7.63 -0.34
N PRO A 35 10.38 7.27 -1.44
CA PRO A 35 10.65 5.88 -1.77
C PRO A 35 11.46 5.17 -0.67
N VAL A 36 11.15 3.90 -0.43
CA VAL A 36 11.98 3.03 0.41
C VAL A 36 13.03 2.34 -0.44
N ALA A 37 14.25 2.19 0.09
CA ALA A 37 15.29 1.41 -0.56
C ALA A 37 14.98 -0.09 -0.48
N PHE A 38 15.07 -0.78 -1.62
CA PHE A 38 14.93 -2.24 -1.63
C PHE A 38 16.15 -2.91 -1.00
N SER A 39 15.90 -4.03 -0.33
CA SER A 39 16.89 -4.85 0.37
C SER A 39 16.39 -6.29 0.45
N ASP A 40 17.20 -7.20 1.01
CA ASP A 40 16.79 -8.58 1.25
C ASP A 40 15.54 -8.69 2.15
N ALA A 41 15.23 -7.64 2.93
CA ALA A 41 14.06 -7.56 3.80
C ALA A 41 12.92 -6.68 3.26
N VAL A 42 13.14 -5.91 2.18
CA VAL A 42 12.16 -4.97 1.61
C VAL A 42 12.13 -5.12 0.10
N LEU A 43 11.08 -5.74 -0.42
CA LEU A 43 10.90 -6.04 -1.84
C LEU A 43 9.46 -5.72 -2.29
N PRO A 44 9.26 -5.34 -3.56
CA PRO A 44 7.92 -5.19 -4.12
C PRO A 44 7.26 -6.55 -4.34
N VAL A 45 5.93 -6.56 -4.34
CA VAL A 45 5.13 -7.73 -4.73
C VAL A 45 4.66 -7.59 -6.18
N CYS A 46 4.49 -8.71 -6.89
CA CYS A 46 3.86 -8.71 -8.20
C CYS A 46 2.35 -8.53 -8.07
N LEU A 47 1.75 -7.78 -8.99
CA LEU A 47 0.31 -7.77 -9.20
C LEU A 47 -0.05 -8.80 -10.28
N PRO A 48 -1.24 -9.43 -10.21
CA PRO A 48 -1.72 -10.26 -11.31
C PRO A 48 -1.84 -9.42 -12.58
N GLY A 49 -1.58 -10.05 -13.73
CA GLY A 49 -1.83 -9.40 -15.02
C GLY A 49 -3.32 -9.06 -15.19
N PRO A 50 -3.65 -8.11 -16.08
CA PRO A 50 -5.03 -7.93 -16.49
C PRO A 50 -5.57 -9.26 -17.06
N GLY A 51 -6.79 -9.60 -16.64
CA GLY A 51 -7.52 -10.75 -17.18
C GLY A 51 -8.02 -10.53 -18.60
#